data_AF-A0A969HCV0-F1
#
_entry.id   AF-A0A969HCV0-F1
#
_cell.length_a   1.000
_cell.length_b   1.000
_cell.length_c   1.000
_cell.angle_alpha   90.00
_cell.angle_beta   90.00
_cell.angle_gamma   90.00
#
_symmetry.space_group_name_H-M   'P 1'
#
loop_
_entity.id
_entity.type
_entity.pdbx_description
1 polymer ?
#
loop_
_entity_poly.entity_id
_entity_poly.type
_entity_poly.pdbx_seq_one_letter_code
_entity_poly.pdbx_strand_id
1 'polypeptide(L)'
;MLSLAYRYSPDQVRLVLVDMQRKFMEYDGKHKLDELPHVLAAISEVEQMEGLLANLKREGEVLANQAPGYELFVIIDNYDDLSEEIERIRDLPKELAGVARRFGRDGLHFIIGGTLDSGISDLRRRVQASNYGVGLRTAQAVETLRVSRTPPEIRGKELSIGRGFIVRSGQPTMLQVATPYMGKGIPASASDGEEDGQQPGQALDWWVEKIKAKYPKQRAAWSTPGETNGTQAPAASPQDNKKLRRMTSLLQRGLRKELTHLKEGNGAGELVTAKLIQLGGAGWNNEQKLMELLKEVWVNEKRASGLPEEIIQATFSVMDDESILLDIESSLPVDGEQ
;
A
#
# COMPACT_ATOMS: atom_id res chain seq x y z
N MET A 1 1.51 0.52 10.93
CA MET A 1 0.63 1.66 11.22
C MET A 1 1.41 2.94 11.52
N LEU A 2 2.14 3.03 12.65
CA LEU A 2 2.90 4.24 13.03
C LEU A 2 3.86 4.74 11.94
N SER A 3 4.56 3.83 11.25
CA SER A 3 5.44 4.19 10.12
C SER A 3 4.69 4.85 8.95
N LEU A 4 3.43 4.48 8.69
CA LEU A 4 2.59 5.12 7.68
C LEU A 4 2.20 6.53 8.14
N ALA A 5 1.63 6.62 9.35
CA ALA A 5 1.19 7.87 9.94
C ALA A 5 2.33 8.89 10.10
N TYR A 6 3.56 8.44 10.34
CA TYR A 6 4.72 9.32 10.41
C TYR A 6 5.22 9.79 9.04
N ARG A 7 5.10 8.97 7.98
CA ARG A 7 5.66 9.27 6.66
C ARG A 7 4.72 10.05 5.76
N TYR A 8 3.42 9.82 5.87
CA TYR A 8 2.40 10.36 4.98
C TYR A 8 1.45 11.27 5.76
N SER A 9 0.90 12.30 5.11
CA SER A 9 -0.13 13.13 5.75
C SER A 9 -1.47 12.39 5.89
N PRO A 10 -2.37 12.83 6.79
CA PRO A 10 -3.75 12.34 6.86
C PRO A 10 -4.53 12.45 5.53
N ASP A 11 -4.12 13.38 4.66
CA ASP A 11 -4.70 13.54 3.32
C ASP A 11 -4.18 12.50 2.30
N GLN A 12 -3.10 11.79 2.61
CA GLN A 12 -2.50 10.75 1.76
C GLN A 12 -2.78 9.34 2.29
N VAL A 13 -2.89 9.18 3.61
CA VAL A 13 -3.14 7.91 4.27
C VAL A 13 -4.24 8.08 5.31
N ARG A 14 -5.29 7.29 5.16
CA ARG A 14 -6.40 7.20 6.10
C ARG A 14 -6.41 5.84 6.77
N LEU A 15 -6.74 5.79 8.05
CA LEU A 15 -6.70 4.59 8.86
C LEU A 15 -8.08 4.30 9.47
N VAL A 16 -8.46 3.04 9.47
CA VAL A 16 -9.55 2.50 10.29
C VAL A 16 -8.94 1.44 11.20
N LEU A 17 -9.22 1.53 12.49
CA LEU A 17 -8.77 0.56 13.48
C LEU A 17 -9.97 -0.29 13.92
N VAL A 18 -9.79 -1.60 13.97
CA VAL A 18 -10.78 -2.55 14.50
C VAL A 18 -10.08 -3.41 15.53
N ASP A 19 -10.52 -3.31 16.78
CA ASP A 19 -9.92 -4.00 17.92
C ASP A 19 -10.99 -4.22 19.00
N MET A 20 -11.53 -5.44 19.03
CA MET A 20 -12.60 -5.84 19.96
C MET A 20 -12.11 -5.95 21.41
N GLN A 21 -10.81 -6.15 21.63
CA GLN A 21 -10.23 -6.24 22.97
C GLN A 21 -9.78 -4.89 23.53
N ARG A 22 -9.77 -3.85 22.69
CA ARG A 22 -9.31 -2.48 22.97
C ARG A 22 -7.84 -2.35 23.35
N LYS A 23 -7.10 -3.45 23.52
CA LYS A 23 -5.68 -3.44 23.96
C LYS A 23 -4.74 -2.83 22.93
N PHE A 24 -5.06 -2.94 21.65
CA PHE A 24 -4.25 -2.33 20.60
C PHE A 24 -4.45 -0.82 20.58
N MET A 25 -5.69 -0.34 20.73
CA MET A 25 -6.01 1.08 20.73
C MET A 25 -5.69 1.78 22.06
N GLU A 26 -5.97 1.10 23.17
CA GLU A 26 -5.78 1.51 24.57
C GLU A 26 -4.61 0.71 25.17
N TYR A 27 -3.39 1.17 24.88
CA TYR A 27 -2.15 0.50 25.26
C TYR A 27 -1.64 0.88 26.66
N ASP A 28 -2.54 1.28 27.56
CA ASP A 28 -2.23 1.75 28.93
C ASP A 28 -1.31 2.98 29.01
N GLY A 29 -1.32 3.83 27.97
CA GLY A 29 -0.64 5.14 27.95
C GLY A 29 -1.54 6.31 28.32
N LYS A 30 -1.02 7.53 28.17
CA LYS A 30 -1.79 8.79 28.31
C LYS A 30 -2.64 9.09 27.08
N HIS A 31 -2.22 8.58 25.92
CA HIS A 31 -2.91 8.72 24.66
C HIS A 31 -3.47 7.38 24.20
N LYS A 32 -4.34 7.47 23.19
CA LYS A 32 -4.84 6.32 22.44
C LYS A 32 -4.41 6.41 20.98
N LEU A 33 -4.39 5.28 20.28
CA LEU A 33 -4.04 5.27 18.85
C LEU A 33 -5.12 5.92 17.97
N ASP A 34 -6.36 6.00 18.44
CA ASP A 34 -7.47 6.68 17.74
C ASP A 34 -7.36 8.21 17.75
N GLU A 35 -6.47 8.78 18.59
CA GLU A 35 -6.14 10.20 18.58
C GLU A 35 -5.23 10.62 17.43
N LEU A 36 -4.68 9.67 16.68
CA LEU A 36 -3.84 9.97 15.52
C LEU A 36 -4.66 10.71 14.46
N PRO A 37 -4.11 11.76 13.83
CA PRO A 37 -4.85 12.56 12.85
C PRO A 37 -5.27 11.76 11.61
N HIS A 38 -4.66 10.60 11.35
CA HIS A 38 -4.96 9.70 10.24
C HIS A 38 -6.17 8.79 10.50
N VAL A 39 -6.61 8.63 11.75
CA VAL A 39 -7.67 7.68 12.11
C VAL A 39 -9.04 8.27 11.84
N LEU A 40 -9.78 7.63 10.92
CA LEU A 40 -11.16 7.97 10.56
C LEU A 40 -12.18 7.38 11.53
N ALA A 41 -11.93 6.15 11.97
CA ALA A 41 -12.80 5.41 12.86
C ALA A 41 -11.98 4.37 13.65
N ALA A 42 -12.37 4.21 14.90
CA ALA A 42 -11.90 3.18 15.81
C ALA A 42 -13.12 2.35 16.23
N ILE A 43 -13.10 1.06 15.93
CA ILE A 43 -14.21 0.12 16.14
C ILE A 43 -13.83 -0.85 17.24
N SER A 44 -14.57 -0.82 18.34
CA SER A 44 -14.39 -1.70 19.49
C SER A 44 -15.55 -2.65 19.73
N GLU A 45 -16.70 -2.42 19.08
CA GLU A 45 -17.92 -3.22 19.24
C GLU A 45 -18.41 -3.71 17.88
N VAL A 46 -19.00 -4.90 17.83
CA VAL A 46 -19.42 -5.54 16.57
C VAL A 46 -20.57 -4.78 15.89
N GLU A 47 -21.46 -4.15 16.67
CA GLU A 47 -22.59 -3.38 16.15
C GLU A 47 -22.14 -2.16 15.33
N GLN A 48 -20.93 -1.66 15.57
CA GLN A 48 -20.37 -0.54 14.82
C GLN A 48 -19.90 -0.95 13.41
N MET A 49 -19.77 -2.26 13.14
CA MET A 49 -19.28 -2.78 11.87
C MET A 49 -20.23 -2.51 10.70
N GLU A 50 -21.55 -2.48 10.93
CA GLU A 50 -22.52 -2.14 9.89
C GLU A 50 -22.33 -0.69 9.39
N GLY A 51 -22.16 0.24 10.33
CA GLY A 51 -21.87 1.63 10.03
C GLY A 51 -20.52 1.80 9.33
N LEU A 52 -19.49 1.08 9.79
CA LEU A 52 -18.19 1.05 9.13
C LEU A 52 -18.32 0.54 7.69
N LEU A 53 -19.01 -0.58 7.47
CA LEU A 53 -19.16 -1.18 6.15
C LEU A 53 -19.85 -0.24 5.16
N ALA A 54 -20.88 0.49 5.60
CA ALA A 54 -21.51 1.52 4.78
C ALA A 54 -20.53 2.64 4.37
N ASN A 55 -19.67 3.08 5.30
CA ASN A 55 -18.63 4.06 5.02
C ASN A 55 -17.55 3.52 4.08
N LEU A 56 -17.09 2.28 4.28
CA LEU A 56 -16.10 1.63 3.42
C LEU A 56 -16.60 1.44 1.98
N LYS A 57 -17.88 1.07 1.81
CA LYS A 57 -18.48 1.00 0.46
C LYS A 57 -18.46 2.36 -0.21
N ARG A 58 -18.89 3.42 0.49
CA ARG A 58 -18.90 4.78 -0.05
C ARG A 58 -17.49 5.25 -0.43
N GLU A 59 -16.54 5.08 0.48
CA GLU A 59 -15.16 5.49 0.26
C GLU A 59 -14.51 4.67 -0.86
N GLY A 60 -14.82 3.38 -0.95
CA GLY A 60 -14.38 2.53 -2.05
C GLY A 60 -14.84 3.03 -3.41
N GLU A 61 -16.08 3.52 -3.53
CA GLU A 61 -16.55 4.15 -4.77
C GLU A 61 -15.82 5.46 -5.08
N VAL A 62 -15.49 6.27 -4.07
CA VAL A 62 -14.69 7.49 -4.27
C VAL A 62 -13.29 7.13 -4.77
N LEU A 63 -12.64 6.17 -4.14
CA LEU A 63 -11.33 5.64 -4.54
C LEU A 63 -11.34 5.13 -5.99
N ALA A 64 -12.34 4.34 -6.36
CA ALA A 64 -12.45 3.75 -7.69
C ALA A 64 -12.72 4.78 -8.80
N ASN A 65 -13.55 5.80 -8.53
CA ASN A 65 -14.04 6.72 -9.56
C ASN A 65 -13.28 8.04 -9.63
N GLN A 66 -12.74 8.53 -8.51
CA GLN A 66 -12.17 9.88 -8.41
C GLN A 66 -10.65 9.88 -8.24
N ALA A 67 -10.03 8.73 -7.90
CA ALA A 67 -8.61 8.60 -7.64
C ALA A 67 -8.06 9.75 -6.75
N PRO A 68 -8.61 9.94 -5.55
CA PRO A 68 -8.44 11.17 -4.74
C PRO A 68 -7.02 11.39 -4.18
N GLY A 69 -6.05 10.57 -4.55
CA GLY A 69 -4.65 10.72 -4.13
C GLY A 69 -4.32 10.20 -2.73
N TYR A 70 -5.25 9.49 -2.08
CA TYR A 70 -5.04 8.84 -0.79
C TYR A 70 -5.28 7.33 -0.86
N GLU A 71 -4.72 6.62 0.12
CA GLU A 71 -4.98 5.20 0.38
C GLU A 71 -5.65 5.03 1.76
N LEU A 72 -6.57 4.07 1.87
CA LEU A 72 -7.30 3.74 3.08
C LEU A 72 -6.87 2.35 3.59
N PHE A 73 -6.38 2.28 4.82
CA PHE A 73 -5.98 1.03 5.47
C PHE A 73 -6.94 0.68 6.61
N VAL A 74 -7.58 -0.47 6.50
CA VAL A 74 -8.36 -1.10 7.56
C VAL A 74 -7.45 -2.07 8.29
N ILE A 75 -7.12 -1.76 9.54
CA ILE A 75 -6.25 -2.55 10.40
C ILE A 75 -7.11 -3.25 11.44
N ILE A 76 -7.10 -4.58 11.41
CA ILE A 76 -7.86 -5.41 12.32
C ILE A 76 -6.87 -6.12 13.23
N ASP A 77 -6.88 -5.79 14.51
CA ASP A 77 -6.18 -6.55 15.53
C ASP A 77 -7.07 -7.69 16.05
N ASN A 78 -6.42 -8.77 16.45
CA ASN A 78 -7.05 -10.01 16.89
C ASN A 78 -8.26 -10.44 16.03
N TYR A 79 -7.99 -10.72 14.77
CA TYR A 79 -8.99 -11.07 13.75
C TYR A 79 -9.85 -12.27 14.14
N ASP A 80 -9.32 -13.22 14.91
CA ASP A 80 -10.04 -14.41 15.35
C ASP A 80 -11.30 -14.02 16.14
N ASP A 81 -11.20 -13.11 17.13
CA ASP A 81 -12.36 -12.59 17.88
C ASP A 81 -13.37 -11.88 16.98
N LEU A 82 -12.89 -10.99 16.10
CA LEU A 82 -13.78 -10.31 15.16
C LEU A 82 -14.50 -11.33 14.28
N SER A 83 -13.80 -12.35 13.79
CA SER A 83 -14.34 -13.35 12.88
C SER A 83 -15.50 -14.12 13.50
N GLU A 84 -15.39 -14.51 14.77
CA GLU A 84 -16.44 -15.20 15.51
C GLU A 84 -17.67 -14.32 15.73
N GLU A 85 -17.47 -13.03 16.02
CA GLU A 85 -18.56 -12.09 16.25
C GLU A 85 -19.31 -11.73 14.95
N ILE A 86 -18.58 -11.44 13.85
CA ILE A 86 -19.23 -11.07 12.57
C ILE A 86 -19.93 -12.24 11.89
N GLU A 87 -19.55 -13.49 12.18
CA GLU A 87 -20.24 -14.68 11.66
C GLU A 87 -21.69 -14.78 12.15
N ARG A 88 -22.02 -14.15 13.29
CA ARG A 88 -23.38 -14.08 13.83
C ARG A 88 -24.25 -13.06 13.09
N ILE A 89 -23.63 -12.10 12.40
CA ILE A 89 -24.33 -11.05 11.66
C ILE A 89 -24.47 -11.48 10.20
N ARG A 90 -25.73 -11.64 9.79
CA ARG A 90 -26.07 -12.09 8.44
C ARG A 90 -25.45 -11.16 7.38
N ASP A 91 -24.85 -11.75 6.36
CA ASP A 91 -24.27 -11.08 5.18
C ASP A 91 -23.01 -10.20 5.44
N LEU A 92 -22.76 -9.74 6.67
CA LEU A 92 -21.63 -8.87 7.02
C LEU A 92 -20.25 -9.42 6.59
N PRO A 93 -19.89 -10.70 6.86
CA PRO A 93 -18.59 -11.25 6.44
C PRO A 93 -18.41 -11.26 4.92
N LYS A 94 -19.50 -11.60 4.20
CA LYS A 94 -19.52 -11.67 2.74
C LYS A 94 -19.40 -10.28 2.12
N GLU A 95 -20.07 -9.30 2.70
CA GLU A 95 -20.01 -7.92 2.22
C GLU A 95 -18.65 -7.27 2.47
N LEU A 96 -18.03 -7.49 3.64
CA LEU A 96 -16.65 -7.05 3.92
C LEU A 96 -15.66 -7.68 2.94
N ALA A 97 -15.78 -8.99 2.67
CA ALA A 97 -14.96 -9.67 1.68
C ALA A 97 -15.18 -9.11 0.26
N GLY A 98 -16.43 -8.74 -0.06
CA GLY A 98 -16.80 -8.08 -1.31
C GLY A 98 -16.12 -6.71 -1.47
N VAL A 99 -16.12 -5.90 -0.42
CA VAL A 99 -15.44 -4.60 -0.36
C VAL A 99 -13.93 -4.76 -0.56
N ALA A 100 -13.29 -5.65 0.20
CA ALA A 100 -11.86 -5.96 0.06
C ALA A 100 -11.50 -6.47 -1.36
N ARG A 101 -12.41 -7.22 -1.98
CA ARG A 101 -12.22 -7.71 -3.35
C ARG A 101 -12.34 -6.61 -4.39
N ARG A 102 -13.37 -5.79 -4.30
CA ARG A 102 -13.72 -4.80 -5.29
C ARG A 102 -12.72 -3.65 -5.31
N PHE A 103 -12.43 -3.08 -4.15
CA PHE A 103 -11.67 -1.83 -4.03
C PHE A 103 -10.19 -2.04 -3.65
N GLY A 104 -9.75 -3.30 -3.53
CA GLY A 104 -8.36 -3.64 -3.19
C GLY A 104 -7.30 -3.09 -4.16
N ARG A 105 -7.69 -2.85 -5.41
CA ARG A 105 -6.82 -2.27 -6.45
C ARG A 105 -6.93 -0.75 -6.55
N ASP A 106 -7.91 -0.17 -5.87
CA ASP A 106 -8.25 1.25 -5.96
C ASP A 106 -7.74 2.04 -4.74
N GLY A 107 -6.99 1.39 -3.84
CA GLY A 107 -6.38 2.03 -2.67
C GLY A 107 -7.03 1.67 -1.33
N LEU A 108 -7.94 0.69 -1.29
CA LEU A 108 -8.49 0.14 -0.04
C LEU A 108 -7.74 -1.13 0.39
N HIS A 109 -7.01 -1.06 1.49
CA HIS A 109 -6.15 -2.14 1.97
C HIS A 109 -6.64 -2.71 3.30
N PHE A 110 -6.62 -4.03 3.44
CA PHE A 110 -6.91 -4.71 4.69
C PHE A 110 -5.63 -5.33 5.26
N ILE A 111 -5.36 -5.06 6.53
CA ILE A 111 -4.27 -5.65 7.31
C ILE A 111 -4.92 -6.35 8.50
N ILE A 112 -4.75 -7.67 8.59
CA ILE A 112 -5.31 -8.46 9.68
C ILE A 112 -4.17 -9.07 10.50
N GLY A 113 -4.26 -8.99 11.81
CA GLY A 113 -3.41 -9.67 12.78
C GLY A 113 -4.24 -10.65 13.61
N GLY A 114 -3.70 -11.80 13.95
CA GLY A 114 -4.38 -12.85 14.72
C GLY A 114 -3.56 -14.13 14.74
N THR A 115 -4.02 -15.15 15.45
CA THR A 115 -3.46 -16.51 15.31
C THR A 115 -3.88 -17.10 13.97
N LEU A 116 -5.05 -16.68 13.46
CA LEU A 116 -5.63 -17.18 12.22
C LEU A 116 -5.82 -18.70 12.28
N ASP A 117 -6.13 -19.23 13.45
CA ASP A 117 -6.39 -20.65 13.65
C ASP A 117 -7.87 -20.99 13.49
N SER A 118 -8.73 -19.98 13.59
CA SER A 118 -10.17 -20.10 13.36
C SER A 118 -10.50 -20.43 11.90
N GLY A 119 -11.79 -20.73 11.64
CA GLY A 119 -12.29 -21.07 10.31
C GLY A 119 -11.84 -20.11 9.20
N ILE A 120 -11.75 -20.60 7.97
CA ILE A 120 -11.40 -19.75 6.82
C ILE A 120 -12.62 -18.91 6.45
N SER A 121 -12.70 -17.72 7.02
CA SER A 121 -13.70 -16.72 6.64
C SER A 121 -13.48 -16.23 5.20
N ASP A 122 -14.53 -15.69 4.59
CA ASP A 122 -14.46 -15.11 3.23
C ASP A 122 -13.47 -13.93 3.16
N LEU A 123 -13.44 -13.10 4.20
CA LEU A 123 -12.53 -11.96 4.28
C LEU A 123 -11.08 -12.42 4.42
N ARG A 124 -10.79 -13.39 5.31
CA ARG A 124 -9.46 -13.97 5.46
C ARG A 124 -8.97 -14.57 4.15
N ARG A 125 -9.80 -15.37 3.48
CA ARG A 125 -9.47 -15.94 2.16
C ARG A 125 -9.13 -14.85 1.14
N ARG A 126 -9.83 -13.72 1.19
CA ARG A 126 -9.56 -12.59 0.29
C ARG A 126 -8.25 -11.88 0.60
N VAL A 127 -7.95 -11.63 1.86
CA VAL A 127 -6.68 -10.99 2.28
C VAL A 127 -5.49 -11.89 1.95
N GLN A 128 -5.59 -13.19 2.24
CA GLN A 128 -4.55 -14.18 1.94
C GLN A 128 -4.33 -14.40 0.44
N ALA A 129 -5.28 -14.04 -0.43
CA ALA A 129 -5.10 -14.15 -1.88
C ALA A 129 -3.97 -13.26 -2.43
N SER A 130 -3.47 -12.30 -1.64
CA SER A 130 -2.27 -11.52 -1.94
C SER A 130 -0.97 -12.33 -1.87
N ASN A 131 -0.99 -13.52 -1.24
CA ASN A 131 0.19 -14.34 -0.94
C ASN A 131 1.32 -13.54 -0.28
N TYR A 132 0.96 -12.56 0.55
CA TYR A 132 1.89 -11.69 1.25
C TYR A 132 1.49 -11.61 2.72
N GLY A 133 2.44 -11.86 3.62
CA GLY A 133 2.19 -11.79 5.05
C GLY A 133 3.44 -12.00 5.89
N VAL A 134 3.29 -11.89 7.20
CA VAL A 134 4.36 -12.11 8.18
C VAL A 134 3.90 -13.14 9.19
N GLY A 135 4.60 -14.27 9.26
CA GLY A 135 4.38 -15.30 10.28
C GLY A 135 5.44 -15.17 11.37
N LEU A 136 5.03 -14.98 12.61
CA LEU A 136 5.92 -14.75 13.75
C LEU A 136 6.00 -15.99 14.65
N ARG A 137 7.14 -16.17 15.33
CA ARG A 137 7.40 -17.15 16.41
C ARG A 137 7.24 -18.64 16.08
N THR A 138 6.11 -19.09 15.50
CA THR A 138 5.76 -20.52 15.37
C THR A 138 5.68 -20.96 13.91
N ALA A 139 5.89 -22.26 13.67
CA ALA A 139 5.76 -22.86 12.35
C ALA A 139 4.33 -22.69 11.79
N GLN A 140 3.33 -22.88 12.66
CA GLN A 140 1.91 -22.72 12.34
C GLN A 140 1.61 -21.33 11.76
N ALA A 141 2.13 -20.26 12.38
CA ALA A 141 1.94 -18.89 11.90
C ALA A 141 2.47 -18.70 10.47
N VAL A 142 3.61 -19.33 10.13
CA VAL A 142 4.20 -19.29 8.78
C VAL A 142 3.41 -20.16 7.80
N GLU A 143 2.93 -21.32 8.24
CA GLU A 143 2.15 -22.27 7.42
C GLU A 143 0.80 -21.69 6.98
N THR A 144 0.17 -20.83 7.79
CA THR A 144 -1.06 -20.12 7.41
C THR A 144 -0.90 -19.26 6.15
N LEU A 145 0.33 -18.89 5.80
CA LEU A 145 0.68 -18.04 4.65
C LEU A 145 0.99 -18.82 3.37
N ARG A 146 0.61 -20.11 3.30
CA ARG A 146 0.75 -20.97 2.11
C ARG A 146 2.18 -21.07 1.59
N VAL A 147 3.13 -21.20 2.51
CA VAL A 147 4.54 -21.45 2.15
C VAL A 147 4.68 -22.78 1.41
N SER A 148 5.57 -22.83 0.42
CA SER A 148 5.86 -24.07 -0.31
C SER A 148 6.57 -25.11 0.57
N ARG A 149 7.36 -24.64 1.54
CA ARG A 149 8.08 -25.48 2.49
C ARG A 149 8.32 -24.70 3.79
N THR A 150 7.96 -25.30 4.92
CA THR A 150 8.27 -24.74 6.24
C THR A 150 9.78 -24.66 6.44
N PRO A 151 10.34 -23.47 6.75
CA PRO A 151 11.77 -23.27 6.98
C PRO A 151 12.30 -24.18 8.10
N PRO A 152 13.50 -24.75 7.98
CA PRO A 152 14.06 -25.64 9.00
C PRO A 152 14.27 -24.97 10.36
N GLU A 153 14.49 -23.66 10.41
CA GLU A 153 14.81 -22.90 11.62
C GLU A 153 13.65 -22.85 12.63
N ILE A 154 12.42 -23.08 12.17
CA ILE A 154 11.20 -23.02 13.00
C ILE A 154 10.54 -24.40 13.21
N ARG A 155 11.12 -25.47 12.65
CA ARG A 155 10.60 -26.83 12.83
C ARG A 155 10.86 -27.30 14.26
N GLY A 156 9.79 -27.44 15.04
CA GLY A 156 9.86 -27.90 16.43
C GLY A 156 10.53 -26.92 17.38
N LYS A 157 10.63 -25.64 17.00
CA LYS A 157 11.19 -24.56 17.82
C LYS A 157 10.35 -23.31 17.70
N GLU A 158 10.28 -22.55 18.78
CA GLU A 158 9.76 -21.18 18.74
C GLU A 158 10.92 -20.18 18.54
N LEU A 159 10.67 -19.17 17.71
CA LEU A 159 11.57 -18.04 17.55
C LEU A 159 11.34 -17.01 18.67
N SER A 160 12.36 -16.18 18.92
CA SER A 160 12.26 -15.06 19.84
C SER A 160 11.16 -14.07 19.41
N ILE A 161 10.63 -13.30 20.37
CA ILE A 161 9.63 -12.27 20.11
C ILE A 161 10.10 -11.31 19.00
N GLY A 162 9.19 -10.98 18.08
CA GLY A 162 9.46 -10.15 16.91
C GLY A 162 10.23 -10.84 15.78
N ARG A 163 10.74 -12.06 15.97
CA ARG A 163 11.38 -12.84 14.89
C ARG A 163 10.36 -13.70 14.17
N GLY A 164 10.50 -13.79 12.85
CA GLY A 164 9.60 -14.56 12.01
C GLY A 164 10.05 -14.62 10.57
N PHE A 165 9.10 -14.89 9.68
CA PHE A 165 9.29 -14.92 8.24
C PHE A 165 8.30 -13.99 7.57
N ILE A 166 8.78 -13.16 6.65
CA ILE A 166 7.93 -12.55 5.62
C ILE A 166 7.76 -13.58 4.52
N VAL A 167 6.53 -13.83 4.12
CA VAL A 167 6.20 -14.73 3.01
C VAL A 167 5.73 -13.88 1.86
N ARG A 168 6.40 -14.00 0.71
CA ARG A 168 6.01 -13.36 -0.55
C ARG A 168 5.90 -14.43 -1.62
N SER A 169 4.71 -14.61 -2.18
CA SER A 169 4.45 -15.63 -3.20
C SER A 169 4.88 -17.04 -2.75
N GLY A 170 4.62 -17.38 -1.49
CA GLY A 170 4.98 -18.66 -0.89
C GLY A 170 6.47 -18.84 -0.55
N GLN A 171 7.32 -17.84 -0.79
CA GLN A 171 8.74 -17.84 -0.43
C GLN A 171 8.94 -17.18 0.94
N PRO A 172 9.35 -17.93 1.98
CA PRO A 172 9.64 -17.38 3.30
C PRO A 172 11.05 -16.77 3.35
N THR A 173 11.17 -15.56 3.88
CA THR A 173 12.44 -14.88 4.19
C THR A 173 12.47 -14.50 5.66
N MET A 174 13.52 -14.87 6.39
CA MET A 174 13.64 -14.57 7.82
C MET A 174 13.75 -13.06 8.06
N LEU A 175 13.07 -12.56 9.09
CA LEU A 175 13.13 -11.17 9.51
C LEU A 175 13.07 -11.01 11.03
N GLN A 176 13.50 -9.82 11.47
CA GLN A 176 13.28 -9.31 12.81
C GLN A 176 12.43 -8.04 12.70
N VAL A 177 11.22 -8.07 13.26
CA VAL A 177 10.33 -6.90 13.35
C VAL A 177 10.93 -5.92 14.35
N ALA A 178 11.04 -4.66 13.94
CA ALA A 178 11.45 -3.58 14.82
C ALA A 178 10.36 -3.30 15.85
N THR A 179 10.76 -3.08 17.09
CA THR A 179 9.86 -2.61 18.14
C THR A 179 9.71 -1.08 18.06
N PRO A 180 8.48 -0.53 18.17
CA PRO A 180 8.28 0.92 18.19
C PRO A 180 8.77 1.56 19.50
N TYR A 181 9.21 0.78 20.49
CA TYR A 181 9.60 1.26 21.81
C TYR A 181 11.06 1.75 21.90
N MET A 182 11.85 1.51 20.85
CA MET A 182 13.26 1.94 20.79
C MET A 182 13.36 3.40 20.33
N GLY A 183 13.50 4.31 21.29
CA GLY A 183 13.71 5.75 21.00
C GLY A 183 14.17 6.61 22.19
N LYS A 184 14.09 6.09 23.42
CA LYS A 184 14.50 6.79 24.65
C LYS A 184 15.68 6.15 25.40
N GLY A 185 16.45 5.27 24.76
CA GLY A 185 17.50 4.50 25.45
C GLY A 185 16.95 3.45 26.42
N ILE A 186 15.69 3.05 26.25
CA ILE A 186 15.04 2.00 27.01
C ILE A 186 15.57 0.65 26.47
N PRO A 187 16.35 -0.11 27.26
CA PRO A 187 16.85 -1.39 26.81
C PRO A 187 15.70 -2.35 26.59
N ALA A 188 15.71 -3.09 25.48
CA ALA A 188 14.78 -4.19 25.22
C ALA A 188 15.15 -5.44 26.03
N SER A 189 15.55 -5.28 27.30
CA SER A 189 15.77 -6.41 28.18
C SER A 189 14.42 -6.93 28.64
N ALA A 190 14.07 -8.11 28.15
CA ALA A 190 13.10 -8.97 28.80
C ALA A 190 13.59 -9.26 30.22
N SER A 191 12.91 -8.73 31.24
CA SER A 191 13.11 -9.15 32.62
C SER A 191 11.77 -9.13 33.34
N ASP A 192 11.29 -10.33 33.67
CA ASP A 192 10.08 -10.68 34.43
C ASP A 192 9.83 -9.81 35.68
N GLY A 193 9.33 -8.59 35.51
CA GLY A 193 9.01 -7.67 36.60
C GLY A 193 7.78 -6.81 36.30
N GLU A 194 6.87 -6.72 37.27
CA GLU A 194 5.58 -6.02 37.19
C GLU A 194 5.66 -4.50 36.91
N GLU A 195 6.86 -3.92 36.79
CA GLU A 195 7.10 -2.51 36.40
C GLU A 195 7.09 -2.27 34.87
N ASP A 196 7.00 -3.32 34.06
CA ASP A 196 7.18 -3.27 32.59
C ASP A 196 6.01 -2.65 31.81
N GLY A 197 4.80 -2.53 32.36
CA GLY A 197 3.63 -1.99 31.65
C GLY A 197 3.74 -0.50 31.29
N GLN A 198 4.52 0.28 32.06
CA GLN A 198 4.62 1.72 31.85
C GLN A 198 5.53 2.11 30.68
N GLN A 199 6.46 1.24 30.26
CA GLN A 199 7.46 1.56 29.25
C GLN A 199 6.91 1.53 27.80
N PRO A 200 6.10 0.51 27.40
CA PRO A 200 5.46 0.50 26.08
C PRO A 200 4.51 1.68 25.90
N GLY A 201 3.69 1.98 26.91
CA GLY A 201 2.71 3.07 26.82
C GLY A 201 3.35 4.43 26.64
N GLN A 202 4.42 4.73 27.38
CA GLN A 202 5.15 5.99 27.22
C GLN A 202 5.83 6.14 25.86
N ALA A 203 6.30 5.04 25.26
CA ALA A 203 6.91 5.09 23.95
C ALA A 203 5.87 5.28 22.83
N LEU A 204 4.69 4.67 22.97
CA LEU A 204 3.57 4.90 22.06
C LEU A 204 3.00 6.32 22.20
N ASP A 205 2.87 6.84 23.42
CA ASP A 205 2.50 8.23 23.68
C ASP A 205 3.43 9.20 22.94
N TRP A 206 4.75 8.96 23.05
CA TRP A 206 5.73 9.79 22.34
C TRP A 206 5.53 9.75 20.82
N TRP A 207 5.20 8.59 20.25
CA TRP A 207 4.89 8.50 18.82
C TRP A 207 3.61 9.25 18.46
N VAL A 208 2.56 9.13 19.27
CA VAL A 208 1.30 9.85 19.07
C VAL A 208 1.53 11.36 19.13
N GLU A 209 2.22 11.85 20.16
CA GLU A 209 2.59 13.27 20.32
C GLU A 209 3.41 13.76 19.12
N LYS A 210 4.43 12.98 18.71
CA LYS A 210 5.29 13.33 17.59
C LYS A 210 4.53 13.42 16.27
N ILE A 211 3.58 12.51 16.02
CA ILE A 211 2.76 12.54 14.80
C ILE A 211 1.75 13.70 14.85
N LYS A 212 1.09 13.93 16.00
CA LYS A 212 0.18 15.07 16.19
C LYS A 212 0.90 16.40 16.00
N ALA A 213 2.11 16.54 16.54
CA ALA A 213 2.94 17.74 16.35
C ALA A 213 3.36 17.94 14.89
N LYS A 214 3.56 16.87 14.13
CA LYS A 214 3.88 16.94 12.69
C LYS A 214 2.68 17.40 11.84
N TYR A 215 1.46 17.07 12.26
CA TYR A 215 0.21 17.36 11.53
C TYR A 215 -0.83 18.10 12.39
N PRO A 216 -0.52 19.29 12.94
CA PRO A 216 -1.33 19.92 14.00
C PRO A 216 -2.70 20.44 13.54
N LYS A 217 -2.90 20.61 12.23
CA LYS A 217 -4.14 21.17 11.63
C LYS A 217 -4.79 20.23 10.62
N GLN A 218 -4.26 19.02 10.47
CA GLN A 218 -4.78 18.05 9.50
C GLN A 218 -5.47 16.93 10.27
N ARG A 219 -6.61 16.50 9.77
CA ARG A 219 -7.33 15.33 10.28
C ARG A 219 -8.02 14.66 9.11
N ALA A 220 -7.85 13.35 9.01
CA ALA A 220 -8.56 12.54 8.05
C ALA A 220 -10.07 12.67 8.31
N ALA A 221 -10.84 12.79 7.23
CA ALA A 221 -12.29 12.81 7.26
C ALA A 221 -12.82 11.88 6.17
N TRP A 222 -13.96 11.25 6.44
CA TRP A 222 -14.69 10.51 5.43
C TRP A 222 -15.10 11.45 4.30
N SER A 223 -15.15 10.95 3.07
CA SER A 223 -15.66 11.76 1.95
C SER A 223 -17.13 12.10 2.20
N THR A 224 -17.47 13.40 2.22
CA THR A 224 -18.84 13.88 2.40
C THR A 224 -19.65 13.67 1.11
N PRO A 225 -20.92 13.25 1.20
CA PRO A 225 -21.79 13.24 0.04
C PRO A 225 -22.06 14.69 -0.40
N GLY A 226 -21.39 15.13 -1.46
CA GLY A 226 -21.63 16.45 -2.08
C GLY A 226 -20.47 17.44 -2.05
N GLU A 227 -19.35 17.19 -1.36
CA GLU A 227 -18.13 17.97 -1.54
C GLU A 227 -17.35 17.46 -2.76
N THR A 228 -17.99 17.52 -3.93
CA THR A 228 -17.31 17.57 -5.23
C THR A 228 -16.89 19.01 -5.53
N ASN A 229 -16.39 19.74 -4.54
CA ASN A 229 -15.97 21.15 -4.68
C ASN A 229 -14.47 21.27 -4.42
N GLY A 230 -13.71 21.29 -5.52
CA GLY A 230 -12.27 21.52 -5.52
C GLY A 230 -11.70 21.32 -6.91
N THR A 231 -12.07 22.22 -7.84
CA THR A 231 -11.50 22.33 -9.19
C THR A 231 -11.49 21.03 -9.98
N GLN A 232 -12.68 20.57 -10.38
CA GLN A 232 -12.82 19.60 -11.45
C GLN A 232 -12.21 20.20 -12.73
N ALA A 233 -10.98 19.82 -13.05
CA ALA A 233 -10.69 19.46 -14.43
C ALA A 233 -11.74 18.38 -14.80
N PRO A 234 -12.40 18.48 -15.97
CA PRO A 234 -13.50 17.59 -16.32
C PRO A 234 -13.07 16.15 -16.05
N ALA A 235 -13.87 15.44 -15.25
CA ALA A 235 -13.58 14.08 -14.83
C ALA A 235 -13.20 13.28 -16.08
N ALA A 236 -11.91 12.96 -16.17
CA ALA A 236 -11.37 12.18 -17.27
C ALA A 236 -12.17 10.88 -17.32
N SER A 237 -12.66 10.53 -18.50
CA SER A 237 -13.48 9.34 -18.67
C SER A 237 -12.74 8.11 -18.10
N PRO A 238 -13.45 7.03 -17.72
CA PRO A 238 -12.79 5.80 -17.29
C PRO A 238 -11.78 5.24 -18.33
N GLN A 239 -11.88 5.65 -19.60
CA GLN A 239 -10.89 5.36 -20.64
C GLN A 239 -9.62 6.20 -20.48
N ASP A 240 -9.74 7.48 -20.15
CA ASP A 240 -8.62 8.40 -19.95
C ASP A 240 -7.76 7.96 -18.76
N ASN A 241 -8.39 7.52 -17.66
CA ASN A 241 -7.66 6.96 -16.51
C ASN A 241 -6.91 5.66 -16.85
N LYS A 242 -7.43 4.83 -17.76
CA LYS A 242 -6.71 3.63 -18.23
C LYS A 242 -5.51 3.99 -19.09
N LYS A 243 -5.67 4.95 -20.00
CA LYS A 243 -4.60 5.44 -20.88
C LYS A 243 -3.47 6.05 -20.06
N LEU A 244 -3.80 6.90 -19.08
CA LEU A 244 -2.81 7.56 -18.23
C LEU A 244 -2.01 6.56 -17.36
N ARG A 245 -2.68 5.55 -16.81
CA ARG A 245 -2.01 4.43 -16.11
C ARG A 245 -1.09 3.64 -17.04
N ARG A 246 -1.53 3.37 -18.28
CA ARG A 246 -0.72 2.69 -19.30
C ARG A 246 0.54 3.49 -19.65
N MET A 247 0.38 4.79 -19.92
CA MET A 247 1.49 5.70 -20.22
C MET A 247 2.51 5.77 -19.09
N THR A 248 2.04 5.90 -17.84
CA THR A 248 2.92 5.95 -16.66
C THR A 248 3.71 4.65 -16.50
N SER A 249 3.08 3.49 -16.70
CA SER A 249 3.74 2.19 -16.66
C SER A 249 4.82 2.04 -17.73
N LEU A 250 4.53 2.42 -18.97
CA LEU A 250 5.50 2.40 -20.07
C LEU A 250 6.68 3.32 -19.81
N LEU A 251 6.41 4.51 -19.28
CA LEU A 251 7.45 5.47 -18.94
C LEU A 251 8.38 4.90 -17.86
N GLN A 252 7.83 4.29 -16.80
CA GLN A 252 8.63 3.62 -15.77
C GLN A 252 9.53 2.50 -16.32
N ARG A 253 9.02 1.70 -17.27
CA ARG A 253 9.81 0.67 -17.96
C ARG A 253 10.91 1.28 -18.83
N GLY A 254 10.61 2.36 -19.56
CA GLY A 254 11.58 3.11 -20.36
C GLY A 254 12.73 3.67 -19.52
N LEU A 255 12.42 4.24 -18.35
CA LEU A 255 13.42 4.77 -17.41
C LEU A 255 14.35 3.68 -16.87
N ARG A 256 13.82 2.49 -16.57
CA ARG A 256 14.66 1.35 -16.14
C ARG A 256 15.62 0.93 -17.24
N LYS A 257 15.16 0.87 -18.49
CA LYS A 257 16.00 0.55 -19.65
C LYS A 257 17.08 1.61 -19.87
N GLU A 258 16.73 2.89 -19.76
CA GLU A 258 17.66 4.03 -19.85
C GLU A 258 18.74 3.95 -18.75
N LEU A 259 18.36 3.63 -17.52
CA LEU A 259 19.30 3.41 -16.40
C LEU A 259 20.26 2.24 -16.64
N THR A 260 19.81 1.17 -17.29
CA THR A 260 20.69 0.06 -17.68
C THR A 260 21.67 0.49 -18.77
N HIS A 261 21.19 1.22 -19.78
CA HIS A 261 22.01 1.73 -20.88
C HIS A 261 23.10 2.70 -20.42
N LEU A 262 22.84 3.48 -19.36
CA LEU A 262 23.82 4.35 -18.72
C LEU A 262 24.95 3.57 -18.04
N LYS A 263 24.64 2.42 -17.42
CA LYS A 263 25.66 1.57 -16.79
C LYS A 263 26.64 0.98 -17.81
N GLU A 264 26.20 0.84 -19.05
CA GLU A 264 27.00 0.33 -20.17
C GLU A 264 27.90 1.40 -20.82
N GLY A 265 27.86 2.65 -20.33
CA GLY A 265 28.76 3.72 -20.79
C GLY A 265 28.30 4.48 -22.04
N ASN A 266 27.08 4.23 -22.53
CA ASN A 266 26.55 4.79 -23.78
C ASN A 266 25.72 6.10 -23.58
N GLY A 267 25.96 6.85 -22.50
CA GLY A 267 25.05 7.87 -21.98
C GLY A 267 25.32 9.34 -22.33
N ALA A 268 25.62 9.69 -23.59
CA ALA A 268 25.94 11.07 -23.95
C ALA A 268 24.72 12.01 -24.11
N GLY A 269 23.49 11.51 -23.96
CA GLY A 269 22.24 12.28 -24.17
C GLY A 269 21.61 12.80 -22.87
N GLU A 270 20.79 13.85 -22.99
CA GLU A 270 19.90 14.30 -21.91
C GLU A 270 18.87 13.21 -21.61
N LEU A 271 18.78 12.80 -20.34
CA LEU A 271 17.97 11.67 -19.93
C LEU A 271 16.49 12.04 -19.85
N VAL A 272 15.63 11.17 -20.36
CA VAL A 272 14.18 11.30 -20.15
C VAL A 272 13.88 11.30 -18.65
N THR A 273 14.67 10.55 -17.87
CA THR A 273 14.63 10.57 -16.40
C THR A 273 14.80 11.97 -15.82
N ALA A 274 15.72 12.79 -16.33
CA ALA A 274 15.95 14.14 -15.83
C ALA A 274 14.74 15.05 -16.13
N LYS A 275 14.17 14.94 -17.33
CA LYS A 275 12.97 15.70 -17.73
C LYS A 275 11.74 15.30 -16.91
N LEU A 276 11.56 14.01 -16.59
CA LEU A 276 10.47 13.56 -15.73
C LEU A 276 10.59 14.15 -14.31
N ILE A 277 11.80 14.18 -13.75
CA ILE A 277 12.04 14.77 -12.42
C ILE A 277 11.70 16.27 -12.43
N GLN A 278 12.08 16.99 -13.49
CA GLN A 278 11.75 18.40 -13.66
C GLN A 278 10.24 18.65 -13.81
N LEU A 279 9.50 17.71 -14.41
CA LEU A 279 8.04 17.81 -14.58
C LEU A 279 7.29 17.88 -13.24
N GLY A 280 7.86 17.29 -12.18
CA GLY A 280 7.29 17.23 -10.83
C GLY A 280 5.99 16.41 -10.76
N GLY A 281 5.46 16.18 -9.55
CA GLY A 281 4.28 15.33 -9.35
C GLY A 281 3.01 15.80 -10.08
N ALA A 282 2.83 17.11 -10.26
CA ALA A 282 1.68 17.67 -10.99
C ALA A 282 1.72 17.36 -12.50
N GLY A 283 2.91 17.18 -13.08
CA GLY A 283 3.08 16.84 -14.48
C GLY A 283 2.69 15.40 -14.82
N TRP A 284 2.63 14.51 -13.82
CA TRP A 284 2.33 13.09 -14.02
C TRP A 284 0.87 12.84 -14.38
N ASN A 285 0.00 13.81 -14.15
CA ASN A 285 -1.42 13.75 -14.51
C ASN A 285 -1.72 14.44 -15.84
N ASN A 286 -0.70 14.95 -16.54
CA ASN A 286 -0.88 15.62 -17.83
C ASN A 286 -0.53 14.65 -18.97
N GLU A 287 -1.57 14.14 -19.63
CA GLU A 287 -1.45 13.18 -20.74
C GLU A 287 -0.51 13.68 -21.84
N GLN A 288 -0.67 14.93 -22.28
CA GLN A 288 0.14 15.50 -23.36
C GLN A 288 1.63 15.50 -23.01
N LYS A 289 1.98 15.89 -21.78
CA LYS A 289 3.38 15.89 -21.30
C LYS A 289 3.94 14.48 -21.18
N LEU A 290 3.15 13.51 -20.69
CA LEU A 290 3.57 12.12 -20.64
C LEU A 290 3.80 11.56 -22.05
N MET A 291 2.95 11.92 -23.02
CA MET A 291 3.09 11.47 -24.39
C MET A 291 4.34 12.05 -25.06
N GLU A 292 4.66 13.32 -24.80
CA GLU A 292 5.90 13.95 -25.26
C GLU A 292 7.14 13.19 -24.74
N LEU A 293 7.15 12.83 -23.45
CA LEU A 293 8.26 12.04 -22.89
C LEU A 293 8.32 10.62 -23.48
N LEU A 294 7.18 9.96 -23.69
CA LEU A 294 7.14 8.64 -24.33
C LEU A 294 7.62 8.68 -25.79
N LYS A 295 7.29 9.74 -26.53
CA LYS A 295 7.81 9.99 -27.87
C LYS A 295 9.34 10.10 -27.87
N GLU A 296 9.92 10.79 -26.89
CA GLU A 296 11.38 10.84 -26.74
C GLU A 296 11.99 9.47 -26.40
N VAL A 297 11.37 8.70 -25.51
CA VAL A 297 11.80 7.31 -25.21
C VAL A 297 11.82 6.47 -26.49
N TRP A 298 10.77 6.55 -27.30
CA TRP A 298 10.66 5.82 -28.56
C TRP A 298 11.77 6.22 -29.55
N VAL A 299 12.02 7.52 -29.76
CA VAL A 299 13.08 8.00 -30.65
C VAL A 299 14.45 7.50 -30.19
N ASN A 300 14.73 7.60 -28.89
CA ASN A 300 15.99 7.15 -28.31
C ASN A 300 16.18 5.63 -28.47
N GLU A 301 15.10 4.86 -28.32
CA GLU A 301 15.12 3.42 -28.54
C GLU A 301 15.38 3.05 -30.00
N LYS A 302 14.69 3.69 -30.97
CA LYS A 302 14.92 3.43 -32.38
C LYS A 302 16.35 3.81 -32.80
N ARG A 303 16.87 4.93 -32.28
CA ARG A 303 18.27 5.31 -32.48
C ARG A 303 19.24 4.28 -31.91
N ALA A 304 18.98 3.77 -30.70
CA ALA A 304 19.78 2.71 -30.08
C ALA A 304 19.74 1.39 -30.88
N SER A 305 18.64 1.11 -31.58
CA SER A 305 18.53 -0.04 -32.50
C SER A 305 19.27 0.14 -33.84
N GLY A 306 19.90 1.30 -34.07
CA GLY A 306 20.68 1.58 -35.27
C GLY A 306 19.86 2.08 -36.46
N LEU A 307 18.60 2.49 -36.26
CA LEU A 307 17.80 3.07 -37.33
C LEU A 307 18.34 4.47 -37.72
N PRO A 308 18.48 4.77 -39.03
CA PRO A 308 18.83 6.11 -39.49
C PRO A 308 17.81 7.16 -39.05
N GLU A 309 18.29 8.35 -38.68
CA GLU A 309 17.43 9.44 -38.18
C GLU A 309 16.33 9.83 -39.19
N GLU A 310 16.62 9.80 -40.49
CA GLU A 310 15.63 10.06 -41.55
C GLU A 310 14.46 9.08 -41.51
N ILE A 311 14.72 7.80 -41.25
CA ILE A 311 13.69 6.76 -41.13
C ILE A 311 12.91 6.93 -39.84
N ILE A 312 13.57 7.27 -38.73
CA ILE A 312 12.92 7.54 -37.45
C ILE A 312 11.93 8.70 -37.63
N GLN A 313 12.36 9.83 -38.20
CA GLN A 313 11.52 11.00 -38.42
C GLN A 313 10.36 10.72 -39.39
N ALA A 314 10.63 10.01 -40.50
CA ALA A 314 9.59 9.62 -41.44
C ALA A 314 8.53 8.72 -40.78
N THR A 315 8.94 7.74 -39.99
CA THR A 315 8.05 6.82 -39.28
C THR A 315 7.25 7.55 -38.19
N PHE A 316 7.93 8.40 -37.42
CA PHE A 316 7.31 9.20 -36.36
C PHE A 316 6.22 10.14 -36.90
N SER A 317 6.42 10.71 -38.09
CA SER A 317 5.46 11.64 -38.70
C SER A 317 4.12 11.01 -39.11
N VAL A 318 4.07 9.69 -39.29
CA VAL A 318 2.86 8.96 -39.72
C VAL A 318 2.21 8.15 -38.60
N MET A 319 2.86 8.00 -37.46
CA MET A 319 2.32 7.26 -36.32
C MET A 319 1.43 8.15 -35.46
N ASP A 320 0.25 7.63 -35.11
CA ASP A 320 -0.58 8.22 -34.06
C ASP A 320 -0.06 7.83 -32.66
N ASP A 321 -0.58 8.49 -31.63
CA ASP A 321 -0.14 8.27 -30.25
C ASP A 321 -0.32 6.82 -29.80
N GLU A 322 -1.42 6.16 -30.21
CA GLU A 322 -1.68 4.76 -29.85
C GLU A 322 -0.70 3.79 -30.51
N SER A 323 -0.34 4.02 -31.78
CA SER A 323 0.67 3.22 -32.48
C SER A 323 2.03 3.33 -31.78
N ILE A 324 2.39 4.53 -31.31
CA ILE A 324 3.63 4.74 -30.54
C ILE A 324 3.57 3.98 -29.22
N LEU A 325 2.45 4.05 -28.48
CA LEU A 325 2.29 3.31 -27.23
C LEU A 325 2.41 1.80 -27.42
N LEU A 326 1.79 1.25 -28.48
CA LEU A 326 1.86 -0.18 -28.79
C LEU A 326 3.27 -0.63 -29.16
N ASP A 327 4.00 0.17 -29.95
CA ASP A 327 5.36 -0.16 -30.35
C ASP A 327 6.33 -0.12 -29.14
N ILE A 328 6.25 0.91 -28.29
CA ILE A 328 7.01 1.00 -27.02
C ILE A 328 6.68 -0.21 -26.10
N GLU A 329 5.42 -0.59 -26.01
CA GLU A 329 4.99 -1.70 -25.15
C GLU A 329 5.60 -3.03 -25.58
N SER A 330 5.76 -3.23 -26.90
CA SER A 330 6.37 -4.42 -27.50
C SER A 330 7.89 -4.46 -27.40
N SER A 331 8.56 -3.31 -27.32
CA SER A 331 10.02 -3.19 -27.35
C SER A 331 10.67 -3.16 -25.97
N LEU A 332 9.90 -2.77 -24.94
CA LEU A 332 10.35 -2.80 -23.55
C LEU A 332 10.18 -4.23 -22.97
N PRO A 333 11.09 -4.69 -22.11
CA PRO A 333 10.92 -5.97 -21.41
C PRO A 333 9.73 -5.91 -20.46
N VAL A 334 8.98 -7.01 -20.33
CA VAL A 334 7.87 -7.13 -19.37
C VAL A 334 8.46 -7.38 -17.97
N ASP A 335 7.91 -6.73 -16.95
CA ASP A 335 8.35 -6.92 -15.56
C ASP A 335 8.23 -8.40 -15.16
N GLY A 336 9.36 -9.09 -15.04
CA GLY A 336 9.43 -10.51 -14.62
C GLY A 336 10.16 -11.47 -15.57
N GLU A 337 10.63 -11.02 -16.74
CA GLU A 337 11.36 -11.87 -17.72
C GLU A 337 12.90 -11.73 -17.66
N GLN A 338 13.48 -11.30 -16.52
CA GLN A 338 14.94 -11.24 -16.34
C GLN A 338 15.50 -12.39 -15.51
#